data_AF-A0A7S1WBR9-F1
#
_entry.id   AF-A0A7S1WBR9-F1
#
_cell.length_a   1.000
_cell.length_b   1.000
_cell.length_c   1.000
_cell.angle_alpha   90.00
_cell.angle_beta   90.00
_cell.angle_gamma   90.00
#
_symmetry.space_group_name_H-M   'P 1'
#
loop_
_entity.id
_entity.type
_entity.pdbx_description
1 polymer ?
#
loop_
_entity_poly.entity_id
_entity_poly.type
_entity_poly.pdbx_seq_one_letter_code
_entity_poly.pdbx_strand_id
1 'polypeptide(L)'
;GAGLGLEARSPERGQELPEDATLEFITDVEGNWEYLRALVERSAILTWQEDDPSLLALADAGFLVFGGDAPDKGPGDIRVTRALVRLKWRHPERVFLLVGNRDANKLRFLAELAEGE
;
A
#
# COMPACT_ATOMS: atom_id res chain seq x y z
N GLY A 1 20.82 -15.78 -0.99
CA GLY A 1 20.52 -14.74 -0.01
C GLY A 1 20.82 -13.40 -0.62
N ALA A 2 19.80 -12.67 -1.04
CA ALA A 2 19.92 -11.26 -1.42
C ALA A 2 19.42 -10.46 -0.22
N GLY A 3 20.23 -9.52 0.26
CA GLY A 3 19.95 -8.73 1.45
C GLY A 3 18.62 -8.00 1.35
N LEU A 4 17.82 -8.09 2.41
CA LEU A 4 16.66 -7.26 2.67
C LEU A 4 17.16 -5.82 2.92
N GLY A 5 17.44 -5.08 1.86
CA GLY A 5 17.83 -3.68 1.89
C GLY A 5 16.66 -2.81 2.34
N LEU A 6 16.33 -2.86 3.63
CA LEU A 6 15.37 -1.98 4.29
C LEU A 6 16.04 -0.63 4.60
N GLU A 7 16.26 0.18 3.57
CA GLU A 7 16.34 1.63 3.76
C GLU A 7 15.15 2.27 3.06
N ALA A 8 13.93 1.91 3.47
CA ALA A 8 12.77 2.74 3.18
C ALA A 8 12.96 4.03 3.99
N ARG A 9 13.63 5.02 3.38
CA ARG A 9 13.65 6.37 3.91
C ARG A 9 12.18 6.81 4.00
N SER A 10 11.87 7.37 5.14
CA SER A 10 10.57 7.98 5.40
C SER A 10 10.82 9.48 5.36
N PRO A 11 9.91 10.25 4.75
CA PRO A 11 10.13 11.68 4.62
C PRO A 11 10.21 12.32 6.00
N GLU A 12 10.97 13.40 6.10
CA GLU A 12 11.13 14.10 7.36
C GLU A 12 9.78 14.64 7.84
N ARG A 13 9.53 14.51 9.15
CA ARG A 13 8.28 15.01 9.73
C ARG A 13 8.21 16.53 9.55
N GLY A 14 7.08 17.01 9.04
CA GLY A 14 6.86 18.43 8.77
C GLY A 14 7.35 18.88 7.40
N GLN A 15 7.85 17.97 6.57
CA GLN A 15 8.09 18.25 5.16
C GLN A 15 6.76 18.56 4.45
N GLU A 16 6.71 19.71 3.80
CA GLU A 16 5.60 20.08 2.92
C GLU A 16 5.68 19.31 1.61
N LEU A 17 4.53 18.99 1.03
CA LEU A 17 4.47 18.40 -0.30
C LEU A 17 4.79 19.47 -1.36
N PRO A 18 5.33 19.07 -2.53
CA PRO A 18 5.46 19.98 -3.67
C PRO A 18 4.14 20.69 -4.00
N GLU A 19 4.19 21.92 -4.51
CA GLU A 19 2.98 22.72 -4.82
C GLU A 19 2.08 22.05 -5.88
N ASP A 20 2.66 21.27 -6.78
CA ASP A 20 1.96 20.53 -7.84
C ASP A 20 1.58 19.09 -7.42
N ALA A 21 1.81 18.72 -6.16
CA ALA A 21 1.52 17.39 -5.66
C ALA A 21 0.01 17.09 -5.67
N THR A 22 -0.34 15.88 -6.13
CA THR A 22 -1.68 15.32 -5.97
C THR A 22 -1.64 14.21 -4.93
N LEU A 23 -2.40 14.38 -3.85
CA LEU A 23 -2.51 13.41 -2.75
C LEU A 23 -3.84 12.66 -2.85
N GLU A 24 -3.79 11.34 -2.81
CA GLU A 24 -4.98 10.51 -2.62
C GLU A 24 -4.91 9.70 -1.32
N PHE A 25 -6.08 9.58 -0.68
CA PHE A 25 -6.27 8.78 0.51
C PHE A 25 -7.25 7.63 0.21
N ILE A 26 -6.82 6.40 0.45
CA ILE A 26 -7.61 5.17 0.25
C ILE A 26 -7.56 4.34 1.52
N THR A 27 -8.64 3.65 1.89
CA THR A 27 -8.70 2.80 3.10
C THR A 27 -9.73 1.69 2.92
N ASP A 28 -9.74 0.72 3.84
CA ASP A 28 -10.83 -0.27 4.02
C ASP A 28 -11.15 -1.06 2.74
N VAL A 29 -10.10 -1.48 2.03
CA VAL A 29 -10.28 -2.33 0.84
C VAL A 29 -10.74 -3.73 1.24
N GLU A 30 -10.37 -4.21 2.43
CA GLU A 30 -10.78 -5.52 2.98
C GLU A 30 -10.78 -6.62 1.89
N GLY A 31 -9.63 -6.85 1.25
CA GLY A 31 -9.46 -7.93 0.29
C GLY A 31 -10.24 -7.83 -1.02
N ASN A 32 -11.04 -6.79 -1.20
CA ASN A 32 -11.93 -6.63 -2.33
C ASN A 32 -11.16 -6.08 -3.55
N TRP A 33 -10.69 -7.01 -4.39
CA TRP A 33 -9.88 -6.68 -5.56
C TRP A 33 -10.63 -5.82 -6.58
N GLU A 34 -11.90 -6.13 -6.83
CA GLU A 34 -12.75 -5.40 -7.76
C GLU A 34 -13.00 -3.97 -7.27
N TYR A 35 -13.17 -3.79 -5.95
CA TYR A 35 -13.26 -2.46 -5.35
C TYR A 35 -11.96 -1.67 -5.52
N LEU A 36 -10.80 -2.28 -5.27
CA LEU A 36 -9.51 -1.62 -5.53
C LEU A 36 -9.37 -1.23 -7.02
N ARG A 37 -9.79 -2.09 -7.95
CA ARG A 37 -9.79 -1.76 -9.38
C ARG A 37 -10.66 -0.56 -9.70
N ALA A 38 -11.87 -0.51 -9.17
CA ALA A 38 -12.79 0.60 -9.37
C ALA A 38 -12.25 1.92 -8.78
N LEU A 39 -11.51 1.85 -7.67
CA LEU A 39 -10.82 3.02 -7.11
C LEU A 39 -9.70 3.50 -8.03
N VAL A 40 -8.86 2.59 -8.52
CA VAL A 40 -7.75 2.91 -9.44
C VAL A 40 -8.26 3.51 -10.75
N GLU A 41 -9.37 3.00 -11.29
CA GLU A 41 -10.00 3.56 -12.50
C GLU A 41 -10.49 5.00 -12.33
N ARG A 42 -10.69 5.46 -11.09
CA ARG A 42 -11.14 6.82 -10.76
C ARG A 42 -10.02 7.70 -10.19
N SER A 43 -8.84 7.13 -10.01
CA SER A 43 -7.69 7.80 -9.42
C SER A 43 -7.06 8.76 -10.42
N ALA A 44 -6.63 9.92 -9.93
CA ALA A 44 -5.80 10.87 -10.65
C ALA A 44 -4.30 10.48 -10.62
N ILE A 45 -3.89 9.61 -9.69
CA ILE A 45 -2.48 9.30 -9.46
C ILE A 45 -2.12 7.83 -9.64
N LEU A 46 -3.11 6.92 -9.64
CA LEU A 46 -2.91 5.48 -9.77
C LEU A 46 -3.41 4.98 -11.12
N THR A 47 -2.63 4.11 -11.72
CA THR A 47 -3.04 3.32 -12.89
C THR A 47 -2.54 1.88 -12.75
N TRP A 48 -3.08 0.97 -13.56
CA TRP A 48 -2.51 -0.37 -13.72
C TRP A 48 -1.40 -0.32 -14.78
N GLN A 49 -0.28 -1.00 -14.54
CA GLN A 49 0.76 -1.12 -15.57
C GLN A 49 0.24 -1.94 -16.76
N GLU A 50 0.58 -1.51 -17.97
CA GLU A 50 0.14 -2.18 -19.21
C GLU A 50 0.70 -3.61 -19.30
N ASP A 51 1.96 -3.80 -18.93
CA ASP A 51 2.66 -5.10 -19.02
C ASP A 51 2.27 -6.09 -17.91
N ASP A 52 1.82 -5.58 -16.76
CA ASP A 52 1.38 -6.39 -15.62
C ASP A 52 0.24 -5.69 -14.86
N PRO A 53 -1.03 -6.04 -15.13
CA PRO A 53 -2.20 -5.46 -14.46
C PRO A 53 -2.37 -5.92 -13.00
N SER A 54 -1.38 -6.61 -12.43
CA SER A 54 -1.26 -6.81 -10.97
C SER A 54 -0.38 -5.75 -10.29
N LEU A 55 0.32 -4.92 -11.08
CA LEU A 55 1.18 -3.85 -10.59
C LEU A 55 0.52 -2.48 -10.78
N LEU A 56 0.56 -1.69 -9.71
CA LEU A 56 0.14 -0.28 -9.73
C LEU A 56 1.27 0.59 -10.29
N ALA A 57 0.95 1.63 -11.04
CA ALA A 57 1.85 2.74 -11.35
C ALA A 57 1.38 3.99 -10.60
N LEU A 58 2.33 4.87 -10.26
CA LEU A 58 2.08 6.14 -9.57
C LEU A 58 2.53 7.28 -10.49
N ALA A 59 1.67 8.28 -10.67
CA ALA A 59 2.01 9.50 -11.41
C ALA A 59 3.21 10.23 -10.79
N ASP A 60 3.90 11.06 -11.58
CA ASP A 60 5.15 11.71 -11.15
C ASP A 60 4.98 12.59 -9.91
N ALA A 61 3.94 13.43 -9.85
CA ALA A 61 3.58 14.27 -8.71
C ALA A 61 2.56 13.61 -7.75
N GLY A 62 2.35 12.29 -7.87
CA GLY A 62 1.38 11.54 -7.08
C GLY A 62 1.91 11.12 -5.71
N PHE A 63 1.07 11.25 -4.69
CA PHE A 63 1.29 10.77 -3.32
C PHE A 63 0.09 9.94 -2.85
N LEU A 64 0.34 8.75 -2.32
CA LEU A 64 -0.70 7.86 -1.83
C LEU A 64 -0.57 7.68 -0.32
N VAL A 65 -1.65 7.90 0.41
CA VAL A 65 -1.81 7.42 1.78
C VAL A 65 -2.86 6.32 1.78
N PHE A 66 -2.44 5.10 2.14
CA PHE A 66 -3.34 4.00 2.39
C PHE A 66 -3.59 3.89 3.90
N GLY A 67 -4.84 4.12 4.32
CA GLY A 67 -5.27 4.25 5.72
C GLY A 67 -5.22 2.96 6.53
N GLY A 68 -5.08 1.81 5.88
CA GLY A 68 -5.05 0.49 6.51
C GLY A 68 -6.26 -0.37 6.13
N ASP A 69 -6.37 -1.53 6.75
CA ASP A 69 -7.42 -2.53 6.54
C ASP A 69 -7.48 -2.99 5.07
N ALA A 70 -6.29 -3.21 4.49
CA ALA A 70 -6.13 -3.80 3.16
C ALA A 70 -6.57 -5.27 3.08
N PRO A 71 -6.19 -6.16 4.02
CA PRO A 71 -6.57 -7.57 3.99
C PRO A 71 -7.73 -7.85 4.94
N ASP A 72 -8.84 -8.42 4.46
CA ASP A 72 -9.86 -9.13 5.25
C ASP A 72 -10.98 -9.67 4.36
N LYS A 73 -11.59 -10.81 4.69
CA LYS A 73 -12.86 -11.31 4.10
C LYS A 73 -12.92 -11.54 2.58
N GLY A 74 -12.01 -11.00 1.77
CA GLY A 74 -12.01 -11.08 0.31
C GLY A 74 -11.01 -12.11 -0.22
N PRO A 75 -11.28 -12.77 -1.38
CA PRO A 75 -10.33 -13.68 -2.01
C PRO A 75 -9.07 -12.96 -2.53
N GLY A 76 -9.10 -11.62 -2.59
CA GLY A 76 -8.03 -10.77 -3.08
C GLY A 76 -7.01 -10.32 -2.04
N ASP A 77 -7.13 -10.71 -0.76
CA ASP A 77 -6.27 -10.24 0.36
C ASP A 77 -4.79 -10.14 -0.02
N ILE A 78 -4.18 -11.27 -0.42
CA ILE A 78 -2.75 -11.33 -0.78
C ILE A 78 -2.45 -10.44 -1.99
N ARG A 79 -3.38 -10.35 -2.94
CA ARG A 79 -3.21 -9.57 -4.17
C ARG A 79 -3.24 -8.07 -3.89
N VAL A 80 -4.19 -7.60 -3.09
CA VAL A 80 -4.30 -6.22 -2.62
C VAL A 80 -3.04 -5.83 -1.83
N THR A 81 -2.70 -6.61 -0.80
CA THR A 81 -1.51 -6.33 0.02
C THR A 81 -0.24 -6.30 -0.81
N ARG A 82 -0.06 -7.26 -1.74
CA ARG A 82 1.12 -7.30 -2.61
C ARG A 82 1.19 -6.10 -3.55
N ALA A 83 0.07 -5.65 -4.12
CA ALA A 83 0.04 -4.48 -5.00
C ALA A 83 0.47 -3.21 -4.24
N LEU A 84 -0.06 -3.00 -3.03
CA LEU A 84 0.27 -1.85 -2.17
C LEU A 84 1.73 -1.88 -1.70
N VAL A 85 2.22 -3.03 -1.22
CA VAL A 85 3.62 -3.17 -0.75
C VAL A 85 4.61 -2.98 -1.90
N ARG A 86 4.33 -3.52 -3.09
CA ARG A 86 5.18 -3.31 -4.27
C ARG A 86 5.18 -1.85 -4.73
N LEU A 87 4.07 -1.12 -4.57
CA LEU A 87 4.02 0.31 -4.85
C LEU A 87 4.87 1.09 -3.83
N LYS A 88 4.75 0.77 -2.54
CA LYS A 88 5.60 1.34 -1.47
C LYS A 88 7.09 1.12 -1.73
N TRP A 89 7.48 -0.08 -2.14
CA TRP A 89 8.88 -0.39 -2.43
C TRP A 89 9.45 0.44 -3.59
N ARG A 90 8.65 0.74 -4.61
CA ARG A 90 9.08 1.55 -5.75
C ARG A 90 9.05 3.05 -5.48
N HIS A 91 8.19 3.49 -4.55
CA HIS A 91 8.00 4.90 -4.22
C HIS A 91 7.98 5.13 -2.70
N PRO A 92 9.11 4.86 -2.00
CA PRO A 92 9.16 4.85 -0.53
C PRO A 92 8.83 6.22 0.09
N GLU A 93 9.18 7.32 -0.56
CA GLU A 93 8.90 8.68 -0.06
C GLU A 93 7.48 9.20 -0.39
N ARG A 94 6.75 8.52 -1.29
CA ARG A 94 5.48 9.02 -1.84
C ARG A 94 4.29 8.13 -1.53
N VAL A 95 4.52 6.92 -1.03
CA VAL A 95 3.48 5.96 -0.65
C VAL A 95 3.59 5.71 0.84
N PHE A 96 2.49 5.88 1.56
CA PHE A 96 2.40 5.72 3.00
C PHE A 96 1.38 4.62 3.28
N LEU A 97 1.81 3.57 3.98
CA LEU A 97 0.93 2.49 4.39
C LEU A 97 0.75 2.61 5.90
N LEU A 98 -0.43 3.06 6.32
CA LEU A 98 -0.83 3.07 7.72
C LEU A 98 -1.33 1.69 8.11
N VAL A 99 -1.13 1.33 9.37
CA VAL A 99 -1.57 0.04 9.92
C VAL A 99 -2.98 0.23 10.47
N GLY A 100 -3.95 -0.41 9.84
CA GLY A 100 -5.32 -0.48 10.30
C GLY A 100 -5.51 -1.50 11.41
N ASN A 101 -6.71 -1.53 12.00
CA ASN A 101 -7.01 -2.43 13.11
C ASN A 101 -6.92 -3.91 12.70
N ARG A 102 -7.35 -4.25 11.48
CA ARG A 102 -7.30 -5.62 10.95
C ARG A 102 -5.87 -6.04 10.63
N ASP A 103 -5.05 -5.12 10.14
CA ASP A 103 -3.63 -5.35 9.90
C ASP A 103 -2.91 -5.71 11.21
N ALA A 104 -3.11 -4.91 12.25
CA ALA A 104 -2.52 -5.12 13.56
C ALA A 104 -2.94 -6.47 14.18
N ASN A 105 -4.23 -6.80 14.09
CA ASN A 105 -4.74 -8.07 14.61
C ASN A 105 -4.10 -9.28 13.90
N LYS A 106 -3.90 -9.23 12.58
CA LYS A 106 -3.27 -10.32 11.82
C LYS A 106 -1.77 -10.44 12.11
N LEU A 107 -1.06 -9.33 12.27
CA LEU A 107 0.35 -9.35 12.65
C LEU A 107 0.56 -9.90 14.07
N ARG A 108 -0.35 -9.57 15.00
CA ARG A 108 -0.34 -10.11 16.36
C ARG A 108 -0.44 -11.64 16.37
N PHE A 109 -1.32 -12.22 15.57
CA PHE A 109 -1.44 -13.69 15.47
C PHE A 109 -0.12 -14.35 15.04
N LEU A 110 0.60 -13.77 14.08
CA LEU A 110 1.89 -14.30 13.64
C LEU A 110 2.95 -14.21 14.76
N ALA A 111 2.97 -13.12 15.51
CA ALA A 111 3.89 -12.96 16.64
C ALA A 111 3.61 -13.97 17.76
N GLU A 112 2.34 -14.15 18.13
CA GLU A 112 1.95 -15.09 19.18
C GLU A 112 2.21 -16.56 18.80
N LEU A 113 2.09 -16.93 17.52
CA LEU A 113 2.45 -18.26 17.05
C LEU A 113 3.97 -18.51 17.07
N ALA A 114 4.77 -17.48 16.78
CA ALA A 114 6.24 -17.58 16.80
C ALA A 114 6.83 -17.69 18.22
N GLU A 115 6.12 -17.23 19.25
CA GLU A 115 6.53 -17.37 20.66
C GLU A 115 6.23 -18.76 21.24
N GLY A 116 5.42 -19.57 20.56
CA GLY A 116 5.01 -20.91 20.97
C GLY A 116 5.84 -22.06 20.37
N GLU A 117 6.83 -21.76 19.53
CA GLU A 117 7.83 -22.70 18.99
C GLU A 117 9.18 -22.56 19.70
#